data_AF-A0A0V0G778-F1
#
_entry.id   AF-A0A0V0G778-F1
#
_cell.length_a   1.000
_cell.length_b   1.000
_cell.length_c   1.000
_cell.angle_alpha   90.00
_cell.angle_beta   90.00
_cell.angle_gamma   90.00
#
_symmetry.space_group_name_H-M   'P 1'
#
loop_
_entity.id
_entity.type
_entity.pdbx_description
1 polymer ?
#
loop_
_entity_poly.entity_id
_entity_poly.type
_entity_poly.pdbx_seq_one_letter_code
_entity_poly.pdbx_strand_id
1 'polypeptide(L)'
;MFPYKITNIEGNDGKELLELFKGEKVGFVQVGPKKWALPAKYADHAEKYYSFDLKEDDLWIMTYPRSGTTWIQELLWLVNNKLDYETASKVPLIERFPFFEFNMIFSDKLLEEVAELNDNDPEVMKELKNRDTPGYVIAQTMKSPRHFKTHLPPSLMPPNLTDACKVVYVARNPFDVAVSHYHHNKLFKAHDFQGDFEKYWDLFEKDLIMYSPYWEHIKEGWEKRNHPNFLFLFYEDLLRDLSGNIRKICTFLNKQITDDEIKKLADHLYIDNFRKNVTFVKKFEMKGLVNPDAQGFIRRGKIGGNEEFDDNKIKLRAEKWFKENLVKTDIVFPEF
;
A
#
# COMPACT_ATOMS: atom_id res chain seq x y z
N MET A 1 -6.98 16.51 -17.59
CA MET A 1 -6.98 15.44 -18.59
C MET A 1 -5.81 14.52 -18.31
N PHE A 2 -6.12 13.25 -18.12
CA PHE A 2 -5.20 12.15 -17.85
C PHE A 2 -4.35 11.88 -19.09
N PRO A 3 -3.01 11.94 -18.99
CA PRO A 3 -2.16 11.96 -20.18
C PRO A 3 -1.78 10.57 -20.69
N TYR A 4 -2.12 9.50 -19.96
CA TYR A 4 -1.61 8.16 -20.25
C TYR A 4 -2.64 7.28 -20.96
N LYS A 5 -2.15 6.51 -21.93
CA LYS A 5 -2.92 5.41 -22.51
C LYS A 5 -3.11 4.30 -21.48
N ILE A 6 -4.32 3.74 -21.41
CA ILE A 6 -4.65 2.55 -20.63
C ILE A 6 -4.93 1.42 -21.62
N THR A 7 -4.30 0.26 -21.42
CA THR A 7 -4.46 -0.91 -22.29
C THR A 7 -4.69 -2.16 -21.46
N ASN A 8 -5.66 -2.98 -21.83
CA ASN A 8 -5.88 -4.27 -21.19
C ASN A 8 -4.64 -5.17 -21.30
N ILE A 9 -4.38 -5.96 -20.26
CA ILE A 9 -3.44 -7.07 -20.30
C ILE A 9 -4.19 -8.26 -20.91
N GLU A 10 -3.97 -8.50 -22.20
CA GLU A 10 -4.65 -9.55 -22.97
C GLU A 10 -3.72 -10.73 -23.26
N GLY A 11 -4.20 -11.72 -24.02
CA GLY A 11 -3.40 -12.88 -24.43
C GLY A 11 -3.12 -13.84 -23.28
N ASN A 12 -1.93 -14.46 -23.29
CA ASN A 12 -1.56 -15.47 -22.30
C ASN A 12 -1.39 -14.87 -20.90
N ASP A 13 -0.77 -13.70 -20.78
CA ASP A 13 -0.55 -13.05 -19.48
C ASP A 13 -1.89 -12.66 -18.83
N GLY A 14 -2.83 -12.10 -19.60
CA GLY A 14 -4.17 -11.77 -19.10
C GLY A 14 -4.95 -12.99 -18.59
N LYS A 15 -4.86 -14.10 -19.33
CA LYS A 15 -5.48 -15.38 -18.93
C LYS A 15 -4.83 -15.95 -17.68
N GLU A 16 -3.50 -16.00 -17.62
CA GLU A 16 -2.74 -16.49 -16.46
C GLU A 16 -3.06 -15.65 -15.22
N LEU A 17 -3.16 -14.33 -15.34
CA LEU A 17 -3.54 -13.45 -14.23
C LEU A 17 -4.95 -13.75 -13.70
N LEU A 18 -5.96 -13.91 -14.56
CA LEU A 18 -7.32 -14.27 -14.13
C LEU A 18 -7.43 -15.72 -13.62
N GLU A 19 -6.54 -16.60 -14.08
CA GLU A 19 -6.43 -17.95 -13.53
C GLU A 19 -5.87 -17.94 -12.11
N LEU A 20 -4.89 -17.07 -11.84
CA LEU A 20 -4.19 -17.02 -10.56
C LEU A 20 -4.85 -16.10 -9.54
N PHE A 21 -5.44 -14.98 -9.94
CA PHE A 21 -6.08 -13.98 -9.06
C PHE A 21 -7.61 -14.06 -9.16
N LYS A 22 -8.23 -14.99 -8.43
CA LYS A 22 -9.68 -15.29 -8.54
C LYS A 22 -10.61 -14.21 -7.99
N GLY A 23 -10.06 -13.25 -7.23
CA GLY A 23 -10.79 -12.11 -6.71
C GLY A 23 -11.06 -11.03 -7.78
N GLU A 24 -10.18 -10.92 -8.76
CA GLU A 24 -10.40 -10.07 -9.93
C GLU A 24 -11.31 -10.81 -10.93
N LYS A 25 -12.35 -10.13 -11.41
CA LYS A 25 -13.40 -10.73 -12.25
C LYS A 25 -13.48 -10.13 -13.64
N VAL A 26 -12.87 -8.97 -13.84
CA VAL A 26 -12.92 -8.18 -15.08
C VAL A 26 -11.60 -8.32 -15.82
N GLY A 27 -10.48 -8.14 -15.12
CA GLY A 27 -9.14 -8.24 -15.68
C GLY A 27 -8.21 -7.14 -15.20
N PHE A 28 -7.10 -6.97 -15.90
CA PHE A 28 -6.04 -6.04 -15.55
C PHE A 28 -5.69 -5.14 -16.74
N VAL A 29 -5.13 -3.97 -16.43
CA VAL A 29 -4.65 -2.99 -17.39
C VAL A 29 -3.20 -2.62 -17.11
N GLN A 30 -2.51 -2.17 -18.16
CA GLN A 30 -1.24 -1.46 -18.10
C GLN A 30 -1.46 0.01 -18.44
N VAL A 31 -0.86 0.89 -17.63
CA VAL A 31 -1.03 2.35 -17.76
C VAL A 31 0.28 3.03 -18.11
N GLY A 32 0.24 3.83 -19.17
CA GLY A 32 1.34 4.70 -19.57
C GLY A 32 2.58 3.95 -20.07
N PRO A 33 3.67 4.69 -20.33
CA PRO A 33 4.89 4.13 -20.92
C PRO A 33 5.61 3.14 -20.00
N LYS A 34 5.45 3.28 -18.68
CA LYS A 34 6.00 2.38 -17.66
C LYS A 34 5.15 1.12 -17.45
N LYS A 35 4.01 1.03 -18.12
CA LYS A 35 3.11 -0.14 -18.09
C LYS A 35 2.69 -0.54 -16.67
N TRP A 36 2.22 0.42 -15.89
CA TRP A 36 1.76 0.16 -14.52
C TRP A 36 0.63 -0.86 -14.50
N ALA A 37 0.85 -2.02 -13.87
CA ALA A 37 -0.14 -3.10 -13.79
C ALA A 37 -1.18 -2.81 -12.70
N LEU A 38 -2.44 -2.67 -13.08
CA LEU A 38 -3.55 -2.30 -12.19
C LEU A 38 -4.82 -3.12 -12.54
N PRO A 39 -5.74 -3.34 -11.59
CA PRO A 39 -7.10 -3.80 -11.88
C PRO A 39 -7.77 -2.97 -12.98
N ALA A 40 -8.56 -3.61 -13.84
CA ALA A 40 -9.24 -2.93 -14.96
C ALA A 40 -10.11 -1.75 -14.50
N LYS A 41 -10.72 -1.88 -13.32
CA LYS A 41 -11.54 -0.83 -12.68
C LYS A 41 -10.79 0.50 -12.48
N TYR A 42 -9.45 0.51 -12.44
CA TYR A 42 -8.68 1.76 -12.41
C TYR A 42 -9.05 2.70 -13.59
N ALA A 43 -9.33 2.15 -14.77
CA ALA A 43 -9.62 2.94 -15.97
C ALA A 43 -10.80 3.91 -15.76
N ASP A 44 -11.81 3.51 -14.97
CA ASP A 44 -13.01 4.30 -14.69
C ASP A 44 -12.72 5.50 -13.75
N HIS A 45 -11.58 5.47 -13.06
CA HIS A 45 -11.22 6.42 -12.02
C HIS A 45 -9.93 7.22 -12.32
N ALA A 46 -9.16 6.84 -13.34
CA ALA A 46 -7.83 7.38 -13.64
C ALA A 46 -7.79 8.92 -13.70
N GLU A 47 -8.72 9.55 -14.44
CA GLU A 47 -8.81 11.02 -14.51
C GLU A 47 -9.03 11.63 -13.12
N LYS A 48 -9.95 11.07 -12.33
CA LYS A 48 -10.35 11.65 -11.04
C LYS A 48 -9.24 11.53 -10.00
N TYR A 49 -8.44 10.47 -10.04
CA TYR A 49 -7.24 10.35 -9.21
C TYR A 49 -6.17 11.37 -9.65
N TYR A 50 -5.94 11.50 -10.95
CA TYR A 50 -4.90 12.37 -11.51
C TYR A 50 -5.23 13.86 -11.42
N SER A 51 -6.51 14.23 -11.45
CA SER A 51 -6.99 15.61 -11.36
C SER A 51 -7.53 15.94 -9.96
N PHE A 52 -7.19 15.14 -8.94
CA PHE A 52 -7.71 15.32 -7.59
C PHE A 52 -7.30 16.67 -7.01
N ASP A 53 -8.25 17.36 -6.37
CA ASP A 53 -8.03 18.66 -5.74
C ASP A 53 -7.30 18.51 -4.40
N LEU A 54 -6.04 18.93 -4.42
CA LEU A 54 -5.12 18.85 -3.28
C LEU A 54 -5.23 20.09 -2.41
N LYS A 55 -5.03 19.91 -1.10
CA LYS A 55 -4.93 21.00 -0.13
C LYS A 55 -3.52 21.05 0.44
N GLU A 56 -3.08 22.26 0.77
CA GLU A 56 -1.74 22.49 1.33
C GLU A 56 -1.48 21.71 2.62
N ASP A 57 -2.53 21.43 3.39
CA ASP A 57 -2.47 20.69 4.65
C ASP A 57 -2.78 19.20 4.52
N ASP A 58 -2.86 18.67 3.30
CA ASP A 58 -2.90 17.23 3.08
C ASP A 58 -1.58 16.57 3.50
N LEU A 59 -1.70 15.35 4.03
CA LEU A 59 -0.56 14.47 4.28
C LEU A 59 -0.77 13.13 3.59
N TRP A 60 0.14 12.80 2.69
CA TRP A 60 0.12 11.54 1.96
C TRP A 60 1.16 10.57 2.48
N ILE A 61 0.78 9.30 2.59
CA ILE A 61 1.74 8.20 2.63
C ILE A 61 1.66 7.41 1.33
N MET A 62 2.81 7.25 0.69
CA MET A 62 2.95 6.55 -0.58
C MET A 62 3.93 5.40 -0.44
N THR A 63 3.57 4.22 -0.92
CA THR A 63 4.45 3.05 -0.84
C THR A 63 4.14 2.10 -1.98
N TYR A 64 5.14 1.38 -2.48
CA TYR A 64 4.81 0.09 -3.10
C TYR A 64 4.20 -0.82 -2.01
N PRO A 65 3.16 -1.62 -2.31
CA PRO A 65 2.49 -2.44 -1.30
C PRO A 65 3.45 -3.23 -0.41
N ARG A 66 3.10 -3.37 0.87
CA ARG A 66 3.84 -4.16 1.87
C ARG A 66 5.21 -3.59 2.30
N SER A 67 5.41 -2.30 2.10
CA SER A 67 6.62 -1.57 2.54
C SER A 67 6.46 -0.84 3.89
N GLY A 68 5.50 -1.24 4.74
CA GLY A 68 5.31 -0.64 6.08
C GLY A 68 4.21 0.43 6.19
N THR A 69 3.37 0.61 5.18
CA THR A 69 2.32 1.63 5.13
C THR A 69 1.43 1.71 6.37
N THR A 70 0.92 0.57 6.84
CA THR A 70 0.00 0.53 7.98
C THR A 70 0.65 1.04 9.26
N TRP A 71 1.90 0.66 9.48
CA TRP A 71 2.68 1.08 10.62
C TRP A 71 2.91 2.59 10.63
N ILE A 72 3.26 3.14 9.47
CA ILE A 72 3.58 4.56 9.32
C ILE A 72 2.33 5.44 9.25
N GLN A 73 1.19 4.95 8.73
CA GLN A 73 -0.09 5.67 8.85
C GLN A 73 -0.42 6.00 10.31
N GLU A 74 -0.27 5.04 11.22
CA GLU A 74 -0.55 5.26 12.65
C GLU A 74 0.40 6.30 13.25
N LEU A 75 1.70 6.19 12.97
CA LEU A 75 2.71 7.15 13.39
C LEU A 75 2.36 8.56 12.90
N LEU A 76 2.16 8.72 11.60
CA LEU A 76 1.90 10.01 10.97
C LEU A 76 0.61 10.64 11.49
N TRP A 77 -0.43 9.81 11.69
CA TRP A 77 -1.70 10.30 12.22
C TRP A 77 -1.53 10.80 13.66
N LEU A 78 -0.90 10.04 14.54
CA LEU A 78 -0.66 10.45 15.93
C LEU A 78 0.21 11.71 16.00
N VAL A 79 1.30 11.78 15.23
CA VAL A 79 2.16 12.97 15.21
C VAL A 79 1.40 14.20 14.70
N ASN A 80 0.58 14.09 13.66
CA ASN A 80 -0.16 15.25 13.14
C ASN A 80 -1.32 15.68 14.06
N ASN A 81 -1.86 14.74 14.85
CA ASN A 81 -2.99 14.93 15.77
C ASN A 81 -2.56 14.98 17.25
N LYS A 82 -1.38 15.52 17.56
CA LYS A 82 -0.92 15.80 18.93
C LYS A 82 -0.96 14.57 19.86
N LEU A 83 -0.63 13.40 19.31
CA LEU A 83 -0.59 12.13 20.02
C LEU A 83 -1.93 11.77 20.68
N ASP A 84 -3.04 12.02 19.98
CA ASP A 84 -4.39 11.63 20.40
C ASP A 84 -4.61 10.11 20.32
N TYR A 85 -4.06 9.39 21.30
CA TYR A 85 -4.22 7.94 21.43
C TYR A 85 -5.67 7.52 21.72
N GLU A 86 -6.48 8.39 22.33
CA GLU A 86 -7.86 8.09 22.65
C GLU A 86 -8.68 7.92 21.37
N THR A 87 -8.63 8.91 20.47
CA THR A 87 -9.29 8.81 19.17
C THR A 87 -8.69 7.69 18.33
N ALA A 88 -7.37 7.52 18.32
CA ALA A 88 -6.71 6.46 17.57
C ALA A 88 -7.17 5.04 17.98
N SER A 89 -7.50 4.85 19.26
CA SER A 89 -8.01 3.57 19.79
C SER A 89 -9.49 3.29 19.45
N LYS A 90 -10.29 4.34 19.22
CA LYS A 90 -11.75 4.23 18.98
C LYS A 90 -12.10 4.25 17.50
N VAL A 91 -11.34 4.97 16.69
CA VAL A 91 -11.60 5.15 15.26
C VAL A 91 -10.62 4.30 14.45
N PRO A 92 -11.10 3.38 13.61
CA PRO A 92 -10.24 2.55 12.77
C PRO A 92 -9.30 3.37 11.88
N LEU A 93 -8.12 2.82 11.61
CA LEU A 93 -7.10 3.50 10.81
C LEU A 93 -7.59 3.85 9.40
N ILE A 94 -8.40 2.99 8.77
CA ILE A 94 -8.95 3.24 7.43
C ILE A 94 -9.91 4.45 7.38
N GLU A 95 -10.52 4.82 8.50
CA GLU A 95 -11.37 6.01 8.60
C GLU A 95 -10.53 7.27 8.91
N ARG A 96 -9.48 7.11 9.70
CA ARG A 96 -8.52 8.17 10.05
C ARG A 96 -7.58 8.54 8.92
N PHE A 97 -7.24 7.57 8.09
CA PHE A 97 -6.24 7.65 7.02
C PHE A 97 -6.75 6.86 5.79
N PRO A 98 -7.77 7.37 5.06
CA PRO A 98 -8.38 6.65 3.95
C PRO A 98 -7.39 6.18 2.88
N PHE A 99 -7.64 4.99 2.35
CA PHE A 99 -6.90 4.45 1.22
C PHE A 99 -7.52 4.99 -0.08
N PHE A 100 -6.79 5.88 -0.76
CA PHE A 100 -7.29 6.75 -1.80
C PHE A 100 -7.93 6.02 -2.98
N GLU A 101 -7.33 4.91 -3.40
CA GLU A 101 -7.79 4.07 -4.50
C GLU A 101 -8.32 2.70 -4.02
N PHE A 102 -8.92 2.62 -2.83
CA PHE A 102 -9.37 1.33 -2.28
C PHE A 102 -10.43 0.64 -3.12
N ASN A 103 -11.33 1.41 -3.73
CA ASN A 103 -12.45 0.92 -4.51
C ASN A 103 -12.04 0.12 -5.75
N MET A 104 -10.91 0.46 -6.38
CA MET A 104 -10.45 -0.27 -7.57
C MET A 104 -9.89 -1.67 -7.26
N ILE A 105 -9.71 -2.03 -5.98
CA ILE A 105 -9.27 -3.37 -5.57
C ILE A 105 -10.42 -4.38 -5.64
N PHE A 106 -11.67 -3.92 -5.57
CA PHE A 106 -12.84 -4.79 -5.55
C PHE A 106 -13.61 -4.65 -6.88
N SER A 107 -13.70 -5.75 -7.62
CA SER A 107 -14.59 -5.81 -8.79
C SER A 107 -16.05 -5.80 -8.33
N ASP A 108 -16.94 -5.23 -9.14
CA ASP A 108 -18.37 -5.13 -8.82
C ASP A 108 -18.99 -6.51 -8.58
N LYS A 109 -18.61 -7.47 -9.43
CA LYS A 109 -19.03 -8.87 -9.30
C LYS A 109 -18.57 -9.51 -7.99
N LEU A 110 -17.36 -9.21 -7.50
CA LEU A 110 -16.92 -9.71 -6.20
C LEU A 110 -17.78 -9.11 -5.07
N LEU A 111 -18.10 -7.81 -5.14
CA LEU A 111 -18.96 -7.17 -4.16
C LEU A 111 -20.37 -7.78 -4.14
N GLU A 112 -20.93 -8.09 -5.32
CA GLU A 112 -22.20 -8.83 -5.46
C GLU A 112 -22.12 -10.23 -4.84
N GLU A 113 -21.07 -11.01 -5.17
CA GLU A 113 -20.84 -12.35 -4.60
C GLU A 113 -20.76 -12.30 -3.05
N VAL A 114 -20.08 -11.28 -2.50
CA VAL A 114 -19.97 -11.08 -1.05
C VAL A 114 -21.31 -10.65 -0.45
N ALA A 115 -22.08 -9.79 -1.12
CA ALA A 115 -23.41 -9.39 -0.67
C ALA A 115 -24.34 -10.62 -0.55
N GLU A 116 -24.39 -11.45 -1.59
CA GLU A 116 -25.19 -12.68 -1.62
C GLU A 116 -24.76 -13.67 -0.53
N LEU A 117 -23.45 -13.86 -0.32
CA LEU A 117 -22.92 -14.76 0.72
C LEU A 117 -23.31 -14.35 2.14
N ASN A 118 -23.62 -13.06 2.34
CA ASN A 118 -24.07 -12.51 3.60
C ASN A 118 -25.57 -12.17 3.59
N ASP A 119 -26.36 -12.86 2.76
CA ASP A 119 -27.82 -12.75 2.71
C ASP A 119 -28.32 -11.31 2.43
N ASN A 120 -27.51 -10.49 1.75
CA ASN A 120 -27.76 -9.07 1.50
C ASN A 120 -28.06 -8.27 2.79
N ASP A 121 -27.41 -8.62 3.90
CA ASP A 121 -27.55 -7.90 5.17
C ASP A 121 -27.32 -6.38 4.99
N PRO A 122 -28.21 -5.50 5.49
CA PRO A 122 -28.11 -4.06 5.28
C PRO A 122 -26.81 -3.41 5.78
N GLU A 123 -26.25 -3.91 6.89
CA GLU A 123 -24.97 -3.40 7.41
C GLU A 123 -23.81 -3.89 6.56
N VAL A 124 -23.84 -5.14 6.07
CA VAL A 124 -22.87 -5.63 5.07
C VAL A 124 -22.91 -4.77 3.81
N MET A 125 -24.10 -4.47 3.28
CA MET A 125 -24.25 -3.65 2.07
C MET A 125 -23.67 -2.24 2.26
N LYS A 126 -23.85 -1.65 3.45
CA LYS A 126 -23.24 -0.37 3.79
C LYS A 126 -21.71 -0.45 3.83
N GLU A 127 -21.15 -1.50 4.41
CA GLU A 127 -19.69 -1.68 4.44
C GLU A 127 -19.11 -1.98 3.04
N LEU A 128 -19.82 -2.72 2.19
CA LEU A 128 -19.42 -2.93 0.78
C LEU A 128 -19.43 -1.61 0.01
N LYS A 129 -20.47 -0.78 0.19
CA LYS A 129 -20.51 0.56 -0.39
C LYS A 129 -19.36 1.44 0.11
N ASN A 130 -19.00 1.37 1.39
CA ASN A 130 -17.85 2.11 1.92
C ASN A 130 -16.55 1.67 1.24
N ARG A 131 -16.37 0.37 0.98
CA ARG A 131 -15.19 -0.17 0.28
C ARG A 131 -15.14 0.26 -1.18
N ASP A 132 -16.29 0.37 -1.82
CA ASP A 132 -16.41 0.83 -3.20
C ASP A 132 -16.39 2.37 -3.34
N THR A 133 -16.37 3.10 -2.22
CA THR A 133 -16.30 4.56 -2.26
C THR A 133 -14.85 5.01 -2.44
N PRO A 134 -14.50 5.70 -3.55
CA PRO A 134 -13.14 6.16 -3.80
C PRO A 134 -12.75 7.31 -2.85
N GLY A 135 -11.45 7.43 -2.59
CA GLY A 135 -10.89 8.44 -1.70
C GLY A 135 -11.20 9.87 -2.12
N TYR A 136 -11.31 10.16 -3.42
CA TYR A 136 -11.69 11.50 -3.90
C TYR A 136 -13.14 11.88 -3.54
N VAL A 137 -14.03 10.91 -3.27
CA VAL A 137 -15.38 11.15 -2.73
C VAL A 137 -15.32 11.33 -1.22
N ILE A 138 -14.59 10.44 -0.52
CA ILE A 138 -14.40 10.53 0.94
C ILE A 138 -13.80 11.89 1.32
N ALA A 139 -12.84 12.37 0.54
CA ALA A 139 -12.15 13.63 0.76
C ALA A 139 -13.05 14.88 0.78
N GLN A 140 -14.26 14.82 0.21
CA GLN A 140 -15.21 15.94 0.18
C GLN A 140 -15.85 16.19 1.55
N THR A 141 -15.92 15.17 2.40
CA THR A 141 -16.51 15.26 3.75
C THR A 141 -15.47 15.28 4.87
N MET A 142 -14.20 15.06 4.53
CA MET A 142 -13.09 15.12 5.48
C MET A 142 -12.83 16.55 5.95
N LYS A 143 -12.59 16.69 7.26
CA LYS A 143 -12.03 17.91 7.84
C LYS A 143 -10.53 17.96 7.56
N SER A 144 -10.01 19.16 7.38
CA SER A 144 -8.57 19.41 7.29
C SER A 144 -7.90 19.34 8.69
N PRO A 145 -6.63 18.91 8.80
CA PRO A 145 -5.80 18.37 7.72
C PRO A 145 -6.28 16.98 7.27
N ARG A 146 -6.23 16.69 5.97
CA ARG A 146 -6.63 15.37 5.44
C ARG A 146 -5.43 14.44 5.36
N HIS A 147 -5.65 13.16 5.60
CA HIS A 147 -4.61 12.13 5.55
C HIS A 147 -4.98 11.06 4.54
N PHE A 148 -4.08 10.73 3.61
CA PHE A 148 -4.37 9.75 2.56
C PHE A 148 -3.25 8.74 2.36
N LYS A 149 -3.60 7.46 2.32
CA LYS A 149 -2.70 6.41 1.86
C LYS A 149 -2.90 6.18 0.37
N THR A 150 -1.82 5.97 -0.35
CA THR A 150 -1.86 5.45 -1.72
C THR A 150 -0.73 4.45 -1.98
N HIS A 151 -1.00 3.54 -2.91
CA HIS A 151 -0.04 2.67 -3.57
C HIS A 151 0.14 3.02 -5.05
N LEU A 152 -0.56 4.06 -5.55
CA LEU A 152 -0.28 4.61 -6.87
C LEU A 152 1.13 5.22 -6.89
N PRO A 153 1.89 5.01 -7.98
CA PRO A 153 3.18 5.64 -8.16
C PRO A 153 3.01 7.15 -8.37
N PRO A 154 4.05 7.97 -8.09
CA PRO A 154 4.00 9.42 -8.26
C PRO A 154 3.46 9.89 -9.61
N SER A 155 3.80 9.21 -10.71
CA SER A 155 3.37 9.57 -12.06
C SER A 155 1.87 9.40 -12.32
N LEU A 156 1.16 8.60 -11.51
CA LEU A 156 -0.29 8.38 -11.60
C LEU A 156 -1.10 9.23 -10.61
N MET A 157 -0.42 10.03 -9.78
CA MET A 157 -1.01 11.00 -8.86
C MET A 157 -1.04 12.41 -9.49
N PRO A 158 -1.72 13.40 -8.89
CA PRO A 158 -1.68 14.77 -9.41
C PRO A 158 -0.24 15.27 -9.60
N PRO A 159 0.11 15.87 -10.75
CA PRO A 159 1.50 16.24 -11.05
C PRO A 159 2.13 17.20 -10.05
N ASN A 160 1.31 18.07 -9.45
CA ASN A 160 1.72 19.04 -8.43
C ASN A 160 1.60 18.50 -7.00
N LEU A 161 1.43 17.17 -6.79
CA LEU A 161 1.24 16.57 -5.45
C LEU A 161 2.26 17.06 -4.45
N THR A 162 3.53 16.97 -4.82
CA THR A 162 4.65 17.30 -3.94
C THR A 162 4.90 18.80 -3.82
N ASP A 163 4.46 19.60 -4.79
CA ASP A 163 4.48 21.06 -4.69
C ASP A 163 3.35 21.57 -3.78
N ALA A 164 2.20 20.91 -3.80
CA ALA A 164 1.02 21.29 -3.04
C ALA A 164 1.11 20.87 -1.56
N CYS A 165 1.52 19.64 -1.26
CA CYS A 165 1.41 19.11 0.09
C CYS A 165 2.51 18.08 0.43
N LYS A 166 2.52 17.62 1.69
CA LYS A 166 3.57 16.73 2.21
C LYS A 166 3.31 15.28 1.84
N VAL A 167 4.36 14.59 1.39
CA VAL A 167 4.36 13.16 1.06
C VAL A 167 5.44 12.44 1.86
N VAL A 168 5.07 11.36 2.53
CA VAL A 168 6.01 10.40 3.12
C VAL A 168 6.01 9.15 2.26
N TYR A 169 7.17 8.85 1.66
CA TYR A 169 7.37 7.65 0.87
C TYR A 169 8.15 6.61 1.67
N VAL A 170 7.71 5.36 1.67
CA VAL A 170 8.44 4.25 2.32
C VAL A 170 8.79 3.17 1.30
N ALA A 171 10.09 2.94 1.14
CA ALA A 171 10.66 1.83 0.39
C ALA A 171 11.00 0.67 1.32
N ARG A 172 11.11 -0.54 0.76
CA ARG A 172 11.54 -1.75 1.46
C ARG A 172 12.22 -2.68 0.48
N ASN A 173 13.18 -3.47 0.95
CA ASN A 173 13.87 -4.49 0.17
C ASN A 173 12.88 -5.35 -0.66
N PRO A 174 13.14 -5.56 -1.97
CA PRO A 174 12.20 -6.22 -2.86
C PRO A 174 11.91 -7.67 -2.50
N PHE A 175 12.87 -8.40 -1.91
CA PHE A 175 12.66 -9.80 -1.54
C PHE A 175 11.65 -9.91 -0.42
N ASP A 176 11.76 -9.05 0.60
CA ASP A 176 10.80 -8.99 1.69
C ASP A 176 9.42 -8.51 1.22
N VAL A 177 9.39 -7.56 0.27
CA VAL A 177 8.17 -7.07 -0.37
C VAL A 177 7.48 -8.21 -1.12
N ALA A 178 8.19 -8.93 -1.99
CA ALA A 178 7.63 -10.01 -2.79
C ALA A 178 6.99 -11.09 -1.91
N VAL A 179 7.70 -11.53 -0.86
CA VAL A 179 7.19 -12.51 0.10
C VAL A 179 5.98 -11.97 0.84
N SER A 180 6.04 -10.74 1.37
CA SER A 180 4.91 -10.19 2.10
C SER A 180 3.70 -9.93 1.20
N HIS A 181 3.90 -9.62 -0.07
CA HIS A 181 2.83 -9.33 -1.02
C HIS A 181 2.20 -10.61 -1.54
N TYR A 182 2.98 -11.68 -1.72
CA TYR A 182 2.46 -13.04 -1.96
C TYR A 182 1.47 -13.47 -0.87
N HIS A 183 1.88 -13.44 0.41
CA HIS A 183 0.99 -13.81 1.52
C HIS A 183 -0.23 -12.89 1.64
N HIS A 184 -0.07 -11.60 1.36
CA HIS A 184 -1.20 -10.65 1.32
C HIS A 184 -2.21 -11.00 0.22
N ASN A 185 -1.73 -11.37 -0.97
CA ASN A 185 -2.60 -11.70 -2.09
C ASN A 185 -3.28 -13.07 -1.92
N LYS A 186 -2.74 -13.96 -1.07
CA LYS A 186 -3.43 -15.17 -0.60
C LYS A 186 -4.47 -14.90 0.50
N LEU A 187 -4.24 -13.87 1.31
CA LEU A 187 -5.09 -13.53 2.45
C LEU A 187 -6.42 -12.90 2.02
N PHE A 188 -6.39 -11.90 1.14
CA PHE A 188 -7.59 -11.17 0.78
C PHE A 188 -8.28 -11.75 -0.44
N LYS A 189 -9.59 -11.99 -0.33
CA LYS A 189 -10.42 -12.52 -1.42
C LYS A 189 -10.62 -11.54 -2.58
N ALA A 190 -10.27 -10.26 -2.39
CA ALA A 190 -10.15 -9.31 -3.48
C ALA A 190 -9.04 -9.65 -4.48
N HIS A 191 -8.02 -10.39 -4.04
CA HIS A 191 -6.95 -10.90 -4.89
C HIS A 191 -7.14 -12.40 -5.13
N ASP A 192 -7.35 -13.15 -4.04
CA ASP A 192 -7.54 -14.61 -4.00
C ASP A 192 -6.50 -15.35 -4.85
N PHE A 193 -5.22 -15.09 -4.59
CA PHE A 193 -4.12 -15.67 -5.33
C PHE A 193 -4.00 -17.18 -5.08
N GLN A 194 -4.03 -17.99 -6.14
CA GLN A 194 -4.05 -19.46 -6.07
C GLN A 194 -2.69 -20.14 -6.35
N GLY A 195 -1.70 -19.40 -6.84
CA GLY A 195 -0.37 -19.96 -7.16
C GLY A 195 0.51 -20.24 -5.95
N ASP A 196 1.63 -20.92 -6.19
CA ASP A 196 2.76 -20.98 -5.26
C ASP A 196 3.65 -19.73 -5.36
N PHE A 197 4.72 -19.68 -4.56
CA PHE A 197 5.60 -18.53 -4.54
C PHE A 197 6.45 -18.41 -5.81
N GLU A 198 6.86 -19.52 -6.43
CA GLU A 198 7.62 -19.47 -7.69
C GLU A 198 6.79 -18.83 -8.80
N LYS A 199 5.52 -19.23 -8.92
CA LYS A 199 4.57 -18.60 -9.84
C LYS A 199 4.32 -17.13 -9.49
N TYR A 200 4.26 -16.77 -8.20
CA TYR A 200 4.15 -15.36 -7.81
C TYR A 200 5.38 -14.55 -8.22
N TRP A 201 6.57 -15.11 -8.02
CA TRP A 201 7.83 -14.49 -8.42
C TRP A 201 7.92 -14.30 -9.94
N ASP A 202 7.47 -15.27 -10.74
CA ASP A 202 7.36 -15.13 -12.21
C ASP A 202 6.62 -13.85 -12.60
N LEU A 203 5.49 -13.58 -11.95
CA LEU A 203 4.68 -12.39 -12.22
C LEU A 203 5.32 -11.12 -11.67
N PHE A 204 5.97 -11.21 -10.51
CA PHE A 204 6.65 -10.07 -9.88
C PHE A 204 7.80 -9.55 -10.75
N GLU A 205 8.64 -10.43 -11.27
CA GLU A 205 9.76 -10.03 -12.13
C GLU A 205 9.36 -9.60 -13.53
N LYS A 206 8.19 -10.06 -14.02
CA LYS A 206 7.57 -9.63 -15.29
C LYS A 206 6.81 -8.31 -15.17
N ASP A 207 6.78 -7.70 -13.99
CA ASP A 207 5.99 -6.50 -13.70
C ASP A 207 4.49 -6.68 -14.00
N LEU A 208 3.93 -7.83 -13.57
CA LEU A 208 2.51 -8.18 -13.71
C LEU A 208 1.77 -8.25 -12.36
N ILE A 209 2.43 -7.92 -11.26
CA ILE A 209 1.78 -7.78 -9.95
C ILE A 209 1.17 -6.38 -9.82
N MET A 210 0.02 -6.25 -9.16
CA MET A 210 -0.63 -4.95 -8.94
C MET A 210 0.36 -3.89 -8.38
N TYR A 211 0.33 -2.69 -8.97
CA TYR A 211 1.21 -1.53 -8.75
C TYR A 211 2.67 -1.68 -9.25
N SER A 212 3.03 -2.79 -9.90
CA SER A 212 4.34 -2.93 -10.56
C SER A 212 4.39 -2.10 -11.86
N PRO A 213 5.60 -1.73 -12.38
CA PRO A 213 6.93 -2.23 -12.00
C PRO A 213 7.45 -1.77 -10.63
N TYR A 214 7.97 -2.70 -9.81
CA TYR A 214 8.49 -2.37 -8.47
C TYR A 214 9.63 -1.34 -8.51
N TRP A 215 10.61 -1.56 -9.39
CA TRP A 215 11.78 -0.68 -9.47
C TRP A 215 11.43 0.72 -9.97
N GLU A 216 10.53 0.82 -10.95
CA GLU A 216 10.07 2.12 -11.42
C GLU A 216 9.30 2.86 -10.32
N HIS A 217 8.49 2.14 -9.53
CA HIS A 217 7.76 2.75 -8.42
C HIS A 217 8.71 3.39 -7.40
N ILE A 218 9.78 2.68 -7.02
CA ILE A 218 10.77 3.23 -6.10
C ILE A 218 11.58 4.34 -6.72
N LYS A 219 12.02 4.20 -7.99
CA LYS A 219 12.77 5.25 -8.69
C LYS A 219 12.01 6.58 -8.71
N GLU A 220 10.71 6.56 -9.01
CA GLU A 220 9.92 7.81 -9.00
C GLU A 220 9.85 8.48 -7.63
N GLY A 221 9.75 7.69 -6.56
CA GLY A 221 9.82 8.22 -5.19
C GLY A 221 11.24 8.73 -4.86
N TRP A 222 12.26 7.99 -5.28
CA TRP A 222 13.67 8.31 -5.03
C TRP A 222 14.13 9.57 -5.75
N GLU A 223 13.64 9.83 -6.96
CA GLU A 223 13.88 11.07 -7.71
C GLU A 223 13.38 12.31 -6.96
N LYS A 224 12.32 12.15 -6.16
CA LYS A 224 11.71 13.24 -5.37
C LYS A 224 12.34 13.43 -3.98
N ARG A 225 13.25 12.55 -3.55
CA ARG A 225 13.75 12.48 -2.15
C ARG A 225 14.36 13.77 -1.59
N ASN A 226 14.80 14.69 -2.46
CA ASN A 226 15.40 15.96 -2.07
C ASN A 226 14.40 17.12 -2.04
N HIS A 227 13.14 16.89 -2.44
CA HIS A 227 12.11 17.91 -2.39
C HIS A 227 11.69 18.18 -0.94
N PRO A 228 11.53 19.45 -0.50
CA PRO A 228 11.24 19.78 0.91
C PRO A 228 9.95 19.18 1.46
N ASN A 229 8.96 18.93 0.59
CA ASN A 229 7.68 18.28 0.91
C ASN A 229 7.67 16.77 0.65
N PHE A 230 8.81 16.13 0.39
CA PHE A 230 8.90 14.69 0.13
C PHE A 230 9.92 14.02 1.06
N LEU A 231 9.43 13.20 1.98
CA LEU A 231 10.27 12.44 2.90
C LEU A 231 10.39 10.99 2.43
N PHE A 232 11.56 10.60 1.93
CA PHE A 232 11.86 9.21 1.59
C PHE A 232 12.45 8.46 2.80
N LEU A 233 11.87 7.31 3.13
CA LEU A 233 12.26 6.43 4.24
C LEU A 233 12.44 4.99 3.73
N PHE A 234 13.28 4.23 4.43
CA PHE A 234 13.37 2.78 4.29
C PHE A 234 12.70 2.10 5.48
N TYR A 235 11.93 1.04 5.22
CA TYR A 235 11.34 0.17 6.23
C TYR A 235 12.42 -0.40 7.17
N GLU A 236 13.60 -0.68 6.62
CA GLU A 236 14.74 -1.20 7.34
C GLU A 236 15.23 -0.19 8.39
N ASP A 237 15.44 1.08 8.02
CA ASP A 237 15.85 2.12 8.97
C ASP A 237 14.80 2.33 10.08
N LEU A 238 13.51 2.24 9.74
CA LEU A 238 12.42 2.35 10.70
C LEU A 238 12.47 1.25 11.76
N LEU A 239 12.83 0.02 11.37
CA LEU A 239 13.02 -1.08 12.32
C LEU A 239 14.29 -0.95 13.14
N ARG A 240 15.37 -0.41 12.55
CA ARG A 240 16.67 -0.26 13.22
C ARG A 240 16.65 0.81 14.30
N ASP A 241 16.08 1.98 13.98
CA ASP A 241 15.99 3.12 14.89
C ASP A 241 14.67 3.86 14.69
N LEU A 242 13.62 3.32 15.32
CA LEU A 242 12.30 3.92 15.26
C LEU A 242 12.27 5.32 15.89
N SER A 243 12.95 5.52 17.02
CA SER A 243 12.95 6.82 17.71
C SER A 243 13.64 7.92 16.88
N GLY A 244 14.79 7.62 16.27
CA GLY A 244 15.46 8.54 15.35
C GLY A 244 14.60 8.86 14.12
N ASN A 245 13.92 7.87 13.55
CA ASN A 245 13.01 8.11 12.43
C ASN A 245 11.74 8.88 12.84
N ILE A 246 11.20 8.68 14.04
CA ILE A 246 10.13 9.53 14.57
C ILE A 246 10.59 10.99 14.63
N ARG A 247 11.81 11.27 15.13
CA ARG A 247 12.36 12.64 15.13
C ARG A 247 12.45 13.22 13.72
N LYS A 248 12.97 12.44 12.77
CA LYS A 248 13.05 12.84 11.34
C LYS A 248 11.68 13.19 10.77
N ILE A 249 10.66 12.38 11.07
CA ILE A 249 9.27 12.62 10.65
C ILE A 249 8.70 13.88 11.32
N CYS A 250 8.93 14.08 12.63
CA CYS A 250 8.47 15.26 13.34
C CYS A 250 9.09 16.55 12.76
N THR A 251 10.39 16.55 12.47
CA THR A 251 11.05 17.65 11.77
C THR A 251 10.41 17.92 10.41
N PHE A 252 10.22 16.89 9.59
CA PHE A 252 9.57 17.02 8.28
C PHE A 252 8.14 17.57 8.39
N LEU A 253 7.37 17.13 9.38
CA LEU A 253 5.99 17.58 9.61
C LEU A 253 5.89 18.93 10.33
N ASN A 254 7.01 19.55 10.71
CA ASN A 254 7.07 20.75 11.55
C ASN A 254 6.31 20.57 12.88
N LYS A 255 6.52 19.42 13.54
CA LYS A 255 5.93 19.08 14.84
C LYS A 255 7.02 18.97 15.89
N GLN A 256 6.73 19.46 17.09
CA GLN A 256 7.58 19.30 18.25
C GLN A 256 6.91 18.33 19.21
N ILE A 257 7.65 17.28 19.57
CA ILE A 257 7.28 16.33 20.61
C ILE A 257 8.55 16.04 21.45
N THR A 258 8.34 15.75 22.72
CA THR A 258 9.40 15.47 23.69
C THR A 258 9.99 14.07 23.51
N ASP A 259 11.16 13.84 24.11
CA ASP A 259 11.83 12.54 24.10
C ASP A 259 10.99 11.44 24.75
N ASP A 260 10.27 11.77 25.82
CA ASP A 260 9.36 10.85 26.49
C ASP A 260 8.15 10.50 25.62
N GLU A 261 7.60 11.48 24.89
CA GLU A 261 6.53 11.25 23.91
C GLU A 261 6.99 10.39 22.74
N ILE A 262 8.22 10.60 22.25
CA ILE A 262 8.84 9.76 21.21
C ILE A 262 8.98 8.32 21.71
N LYS A 263 9.46 8.14 22.94
CA LYS A 263 9.60 6.81 23.54
C LYS A 263 8.25 6.12 23.70
N LYS A 264 7.22 6.84 24.16
CA LYS A 264 5.86 6.32 24.28
C LYS A 264 5.27 5.94 22.91
N LEU A 265 5.47 6.78 21.90
CA LEU A 265 5.02 6.49 20.54
C LEU A 265 5.75 5.27 19.96
N ALA A 266 7.06 5.18 20.15
CA ALA A 266 7.86 4.03 19.72
C ALA A 266 7.39 2.73 20.39
N ASP A 267 7.05 2.76 21.68
CA ASP A 267 6.49 1.62 22.40
C ASP A 267 5.10 1.23 21.86
N HIS A 268 4.20 2.20 21.61
CA HIS A 268 2.90 1.94 20.97
C HIS A 268 3.03 1.28 19.60
N LEU A 269 4.04 1.69 18.84
CA LEU A 269 4.35 1.21 17.49
C LEU A 269 5.20 -0.07 17.47
N TYR A 270 5.69 -0.55 18.62
CA TYR A 270 6.38 -1.82 18.71
C TYR A 270 5.45 -2.96 18.28
N ILE A 271 5.95 -3.93 17.52
CA ILE A 271 5.12 -4.85 16.74
C ILE A 271 4.01 -5.56 17.56
N ASP A 272 4.31 -6.00 18.77
CA ASP A 272 3.36 -6.72 19.61
C ASP A 272 2.29 -5.79 20.20
N ASN A 273 2.68 -4.56 20.57
CA ASN A 273 1.75 -3.53 21.01
C ASN A 273 0.88 -3.05 19.85
N PHE A 274 1.48 -2.83 18.68
CA PHE A 274 0.79 -2.39 17.48
C PHE A 274 -0.30 -3.37 17.05
N ARG A 275 0.00 -4.68 17.05
CA ARG A 275 -0.98 -5.75 16.76
C ARG A 275 -2.17 -5.73 17.72
N LYS A 276 -1.93 -5.42 19.00
CA LYS A 276 -2.95 -5.43 20.04
C LYS A 276 -3.81 -4.16 20.05
N ASN A 277 -3.17 -3.01 19.85
CA ASN A 277 -3.75 -1.71 20.16
C ASN A 277 -4.31 -0.99 18.93
N VAL A 278 -3.88 -1.35 17.71
CA VAL A 278 -4.30 -0.63 16.49
C VAL A 278 -5.36 -1.43 15.75
N THR A 279 -6.53 -0.81 15.57
CA THR A 279 -7.62 -1.36 14.76
C THR A 279 -7.55 -0.77 13.36
N PHE A 280 -7.26 -1.60 12.35
CA PHE A 280 -7.09 -1.12 10.96
C PHE A 280 -8.42 -0.84 10.28
N VAL A 281 -9.34 -1.77 10.42
CA VAL A 281 -10.69 -1.74 9.84
C VAL A 281 -11.67 -2.03 10.96
N LYS A 282 -12.89 -1.52 10.82
CA LYS A 282 -13.98 -1.84 11.74
C LYS A 282 -14.11 -3.36 11.88
N LYS A 283 -14.14 -3.83 13.12
CA LYS A 283 -14.39 -5.24 13.44
C LYS A 283 -15.86 -5.53 13.16
N PHE A 284 -16.12 -6.06 11.98
CA PHE A 284 -17.45 -6.44 11.51
C PHE A 284 -17.33 -7.78 10.80
N GLU A 285 -18.16 -8.74 11.20
CA GLU A 285 -18.14 -10.06 10.57
C GLU A 285 -18.76 -9.97 9.18
N MET A 286 -17.94 -10.21 8.17
CA MET A 286 -18.37 -10.27 6.78
C MET A 286 -17.70 -11.48 6.13
N LYS A 287 -18.51 -12.42 5.67
CA LYS A 287 -18.04 -13.61 4.97
C LYS A 287 -17.48 -13.21 3.61
N GLY A 288 -16.49 -13.95 3.11
CA GLY A 288 -16.01 -13.82 1.74
C GLY A 288 -14.98 -12.72 1.46
N LEU A 289 -14.48 -12.00 2.47
CA LEU A 289 -13.42 -10.99 2.28
C LEU A 289 -12.00 -11.48 2.60
N VAL A 290 -11.87 -12.44 3.51
CA VAL A 290 -10.59 -12.94 4.01
C VAL A 290 -10.58 -14.45 3.92
N ASN A 291 -9.45 -15.01 3.50
CA ASN A 291 -9.18 -16.43 3.55
C ASN A 291 -8.82 -16.83 5.00
N PRO A 292 -9.64 -17.65 5.69
CA PRO A 292 -9.40 -18.04 7.07
C PRO A 292 -8.15 -18.93 7.24
N ASP A 293 -7.72 -19.62 6.17
CA ASP A 293 -6.58 -20.54 6.19
C ASP A 293 -5.24 -19.83 5.89
N ALA A 294 -5.28 -18.54 5.53
CA ALA A 294 -4.09 -17.77 5.19
C ALA A 294 -3.40 -17.17 6.42
N GLN A 295 -2.12 -16.81 6.26
CA GLN A 295 -1.39 -16.09 7.30
C GLN A 295 -1.98 -14.69 7.53
N GLY A 296 -2.01 -14.23 8.79
CA GLY A 296 -2.60 -12.93 9.15
C GLY A 296 -1.94 -11.70 8.53
N PHE A 297 -2.68 -10.59 8.50
CA PHE A 297 -2.27 -9.32 7.85
C PHE A 297 -0.95 -8.73 8.38
N ILE A 298 -0.72 -8.80 9.70
CA ILE A 298 0.57 -8.49 10.33
C ILE A 298 1.31 -9.81 10.58
N ARG A 299 2.16 -10.16 9.62
CA ARG A 299 2.85 -11.45 9.56
C ARG A 299 4.04 -11.53 10.52
N ARG A 300 5.25 -11.13 10.07
CA ARG A 300 6.49 -11.25 10.87
C ARG A 300 7.03 -9.93 11.40
N GLY A 301 6.91 -8.83 10.63
CA GLY A 301 7.55 -7.54 10.92
C GLY A 301 9.06 -7.63 11.14
N LYS A 302 9.72 -8.45 10.31
CA LYS A 302 11.17 -8.70 10.32
C LYS A 302 11.72 -8.46 8.91
N ILE A 303 13.04 -8.33 8.83
CA ILE A 303 13.81 -8.22 7.59
C ILE A 303 14.48 -9.57 7.32
N GLY A 304 14.41 -10.03 6.07
CA GLY A 304 14.99 -11.31 5.65
C GLY A 304 14.30 -12.55 6.25
N GLY A 305 15.04 -13.67 6.21
CA GLY A 305 14.53 -14.99 6.62
C GLY A 305 13.38 -15.48 5.73
N ASN A 306 13.43 -15.18 4.44
CA ASN A 306 12.39 -15.56 3.48
C ASN A 306 12.63 -16.97 2.98
N GLU A 307 12.04 -17.95 3.69
CA GLU A 307 12.10 -19.37 3.36
C GLU A 307 11.60 -19.67 1.94
N GLU A 308 10.75 -18.79 1.41
CA GLU A 308 10.26 -18.86 0.04
C GLU A 308 11.37 -18.70 -1.03
N PHE A 309 12.55 -18.21 -0.65
CA PHE A 309 13.75 -18.16 -1.48
C PHE A 309 14.82 -19.19 -1.09
N ASP A 310 14.51 -20.20 -0.27
CA ASP A 310 15.50 -21.22 0.11
C ASP A 310 15.83 -22.19 -1.03
N ASP A 311 14.96 -22.29 -2.05
CA ASP A 311 15.29 -23.01 -3.29
C ASP A 311 16.36 -22.23 -4.09
N ASN A 312 17.48 -22.88 -4.38
CA ASN A 312 18.60 -22.29 -5.10
C ASN A 312 18.22 -21.72 -6.48
N LYS A 313 17.24 -22.28 -7.19
CA LYS A 313 16.84 -21.81 -8.52
C LYS A 313 16.17 -20.43 -8.45
N ILE A 314 15.16 -20.28 -7.60
CA ILE A 314 14.46 -19.01 -7.44
C ILE A 314 15.36 -17.95 -6.82
N LYS A 315 16.21 -18.35 -5.86
CA LYS A 315 17.19 -17.46 -5.23
C LYS A 315 18.13 -16.82 -6.23
N LEU A 316 18.78 -17.63 -7.07
CA LEU A 316 19.73 -17.14 -8.07
C LEU A 316 19.06 -16.21 -9.09
N ARG A 317 17.85 -16.55 -9.51
CA ARG A 317 17.04 -15.72 -10.41
C ARG A 317 16.68 -14.38 -9.77
N ALA A 318 16.25 -14.39 -8.51
CA ALA A 318 15.91 -13.18 -7.77
C ALA A 318 17.13 -12.28 -7.51
N GLU A 319 18.27 -12.86 -7.13
CA GLU A 319 19.53 -12.13 -6.95
C GLU A 319 20.02 -11.51 -8.26
N LYS A 320 19.89 -12.23 -9.38
CA LYS A 320 20.22 -11.69 -10.71
C LYS A 320 19.32 -10.50 -11.05
N TRP A 321 18.00 -10.67 -10.95
CA TRP A 321 17.03 -9.59 -11.19
C TRP A 321 17.31 -8.38 -10.31
N PHE A 322 17.68 -8.59 -9.04
CA PHE A 322 18.01 -7.51 -8.12
C PHE A 322 19.26 -6.75 -8.56
N LYS A 323 20.35 -7.46 -8.86
CA LYS A 323 21.61 -6.84 -9.31
C LYS A 323 21.45 -6.06 -10.62
N GLU A 324 20.75 -6.64 -11.59
CA GLU A 324 20.51 -6.03 -12.91
C GLU A 324 19.68 -4.75 -12.84
N ASN A 325 18.80 -4.63 -11.84
CA ASN A 325 18.01 -3.41 -11.65
C ASN A 325 18.69 -2.40 -10.72
N LEU A 326 19.35 -2.86 -9.66
CA LEU A 326 20.05 -2.00 -8.71
C LEU A 326 21.16 -1.17 -9.41
N VAL A 327 21.92 -1.80 -10.32
CA VAL A 327 23.01 -1.14 -11.07
C VAL A 327 22.53 0.04 -11.94
N LYS A 328 21.23 0.13 -12.21
CA LYS A 328 20.62 1.22 -12.98
C LYS A 328 20.24 2.42 -12.10
N THR A 329 20.58 2.40 -10.81
CA THR A 329 20.18 3.41 -9.82
C THR A 329 21.30 3.71 -8.83
N ASP A 330 21.20 4.83 -8.12
CA ASP A 330 22.00 5.17 -6.94
C ASP A 330 21.29 4.81 -5.63
N ILE A 331 20.22 4.00 -5.68
CA ILE A 331 19.50 3.54 -4.49
C ILE A 331 20.38 2.54 -3.75
N VAL A 332 20.52 2.72 -2.44
CA VAL A 332 21.17 1.77 -1.55
C VAL A 332 20.18 1.40 -0.46
N PHE A 333 19.76 0.14 -0.45
CA PHE A 333 18.95 -0.39 0.65
C PHE A 333 19.81 -0.50 1.90
N PRO A 334 19.32 -0.11 3.09
CA PRO A 334 20.09 -0.25 4.33
C PRO A 334 20.45 -1.72 4.60
N GLU A 335 21.74 -2.01 4.78
CA GLU A 335 22.22 -3.33 5.20
C GLU A 335 21.85 -3.57 6.65
N PHE A 336 21.28 -4.73 6.97
CA PHE A 336 20.83 -5.08 8.32
C PHE A 336 21.83 -5.93 9.09
#